data_AF-A0A202BWK9-F1
#
_entry.id   AF-A0A202BWK9-F1
#
_cell.length_a   1.000
_cell.length_b   1.000
_cell.length_c   1.000
_cell.angle_alpha   90.00
_cell.angle_beta   90.00
_cell.angle_gamma   90.00
#
_symmetry.space_group_name_H-M   'P 1'
#
loop_
_entity.id
_entity.type
_entity.pdbx_description
1 polymer ?
#
loop_
_entity_poly.entity_id
_entity_poly.type
_entity_poly.pdbx_seq_one_letter_code
_entity_poly.pdbx_strand_id
1 'polypeptide(L)'
;MKKIILLAAFGVAGLVNAKNAEETKPAKETEKEKKEVIQEKNTNESSKAESKTLQYNCIEYSMYIPCLDMFLDDQVCYGSGTCVSTWDDAWNCMTTNGTLATKFFCG
;
A
#
# COMPACT_ATOMS: atom_id res chain seq x y z
N MET A 1 -42.64 -12.73 12.20
CA MET A 1 -41.57 -12.03 11.45
C MET A 1 -40.54 -11.51 12.43
N LYS A 2 -39.25 -11.85 12.27
CA LYS A 2 -38.15 -11.24 13.06
C LYS A 2 -37.26 -10.46 12.09
N LYS A 3 -37.07 -9.16 12.32
CA LYS A 3 -36.11 -8.33 11.59
C LYS A 3 -34.80 -8.36 12.36
N ILE A 4 -33.71 -8.81 11.74
CA ILE A 4 -32.36 -8.76 12.32
C ILE A 4 -31.69 -7.50 11.76
N ILE A 5 -31.31 -6.58 12.64
CA ILE A 5 -30.56 -5.37 12.29
C ILE A 5 -29.11 -5.63 12.65
N LEU A 6 -28.23 -5.65 11.65
CA LEU A 6 -26.78 -5.73 11.84
C LEU A 6 -26.22 -4.30 11.92
N LEU A 7 -25.73 -3.94 13.10
CA LEU A 7 -24.98 -2.70 13.35
C LEU A 7 -23.50 -3.07 13.52
N ALA A 8 -22.69 -2.83 12.48
CA ALA A 8 -21.25 -2.95 12.55
C ALA A 8 -20.64 -1.61 13.01
N ALA A 9 -20.16 -1.55 14.25
CA ALA A 9 -19.43 -0.39 14.76
C ALA A 9 -17.93 -0.62 14.64
N PHE A 10 -17.30 -0.05 13.61
CA PHE A 10 -15.85 0.00 13.50
C PHE A 10 -15.30 1.11 14.41
N GLY A 11 -14.90 0.72 15.63
CA GLY A 11 -14.25 1.62 16.57
C GLY A 11 -12.78 1.85 16.19
N VAL A 12 -12.49 2.98 15.56
CA VAL A 12 -11.11 3.43 15.34
C VAL A 12 -10.59 4.08 16.62
N ALA A 13 -9.99 3.29 17.52
CA ALA A 13 -9.34 3.81 18.72
C ALA A 13 -8.07 4.59 18.31
N GLY A 14 -7.96 5.83 18.80
CA GLY A 14 -7.08 6.84 18.22
C GLY A 14 -5.58 6.70 18.51
N LEU A 15 -4.80 7.43 17.71
CA LEU A 15 -3.36 7.64 17.85
C LEU A 15 -3.00 8.16 19.25
N VAL A 16 -2.27 7.38 20.04
CA VAL A 16 -1.62 7.85 21.27
C VAL A 16 -0.15 8.15 20.97
N ASN A 17 0.15 9.43 20.79
CA ASN A 17 1.50 9.94 20.59
C ASN A 17 2.27 9.90 21.93
N ALA A 18 3.08 8.86 22.12
CA ALA A 18 3.87 8.66 23.33
C ALA A 18 5.12 9.56 23.36
N LYS A 19 4.94 10.79 23.85
CA LYS A 19 6.00 11.77 24.08
C LYS A 19 6.84 11.40 25.31
N ASN A 20 8.13 11.11 25.10
CA ASN A 20 9.26 11.10 26.04
C ASN A 20 9.10 10.42 27.41
N ALA A 21 9.90 9.36 27.62
CA ALA A 21 10.39 8.97 28.95
C ALA A 21 11.89 8.58 28.86
N GLU A 22 12.74 9.46 29.38
CA GLU A 22 14.07 9.17 29.94
C GLU A 22 13.89 8.27 31.20
N GLU A 23 14.82 7.44 31.68
CA GLU A 23 16.23 7.16 31.38
C GLU A 23 16.53 5.66 31.55
N THR A 24 17.62 5.13 30.96
CA THR A 24 18.64 4.26 31.63
C THR A 24 19.75 3.90 30.61
N LYS A 25 21.01 4.11 31.00
CA LYS A 25 22.25 3.74 30.28
C LYS A 25 22.99 2.63 31.06
N PRO A 26 24.10 2.02 30.58
CA PRO A 26 24.48 1.63 29.21
C PRO A 26 25.11 0.21 29.12
N ALA A 27 25.16 -0.39 27.92
CA ALA A 27 26.26 -1.30 27.50
C ALA A 27 26.29 -1.56 25.98
N LYS A 28 27.46 -1.30 25.36
CA LYS A 28 28.13 -2.00 24.24
C LYS A 28 27.44 -3.27 23.69
N GLU A 29 27.42 -3.63 22.40
CA GLU A 29 28.12 -3.22 21.16
C GLU A 29 27.47 -4.02 19.98
N THR A 30 27.50 -3.70 18.67
CA THR A 30 28.29 -2.78 17.82
C THR A 30 27.47 -2.28 16.59
N GLU A 31 27.49 -0.96 16.35
CA GLU A 31 27.60 -0.24 15.06
C GLU A 31 27.27 -0.93 13.71
N LYS A 32 26.22 -0.44 13.03
CA LYS A 32 26.22 -0.21 11.56
C LYS A 32 25.51 1.11 11.24
N GLU A 33 26.30 2.10 10.83
CA GLU A 33 25.85 3.42 10.36
C GLU A 33 24.80 3.30 9.25
N LYS A 34 23.63 3.93 9.42
CA LYS A 34 23.35 5.32 9.03
C LYS A 34 23.52 5.60 7.53
N LYS A 35 22.39 5.73 6.83
CA LYS A 35 22.25 6.76 5.80
C LYS A 35 20.84 7.34 5.76
N GLU A 36 20.63 8.34 6.62
CA GLU A 36 19.57 9.32 6.44
C GLU A 36 19.75 9.97 5.07
N VAL A 37 18.70 10.00 4.24
CA VAL A 37 18.62 10.94 3.11
C VAL A 37 17.61 12.00 3.50
N ILE A 38 18.10 12.98 4.27
CA ILE A 38 17.42 14.26 4.45
C ILE A 38 17.42 14.95 3.08
N GLN A 39 16.24 15.11 2.48
CA GLN A 39 16.07 15.90 1.27
C GLN A 39 15.23 17.15 1.56
N GLU A 40 15.79 18.05 2.38
CA GLU A 40 15.30 19.41 2.50
C GLU A 40 15.90 20.29 1.39
N LYS A 41 15.03 20.85 0.53
CA LYS A 41 15.14 22.10 -0.24
C LYS A 41 14.12 22.04 -1.40
N ASN A 42 13.25 23.03 -1.64
CA ASN A 42 13.09 24.35 -1.03
C ASN A 42 11.60 24.66 -0.83
N THR A 43 11.25 25.26 0.31
CA THR A 43 10.01 26.02 0.43
C THR A 43 10.22 27.37 -0.24
N ASN A 44 9.48 27.66 -1.33
CA ASN A 44 9.25 29.02 -1.77
C ASN A 44 7.87 29.13 -2.44
N GLU A 45 7.30 30.31 -2.31
CA GLU A 45 5.88 30.66 -2.38
C GLU A 45 5.07 30.25 -3.63
N SER A 46 3.76 30.27 -3.41
CA SER A 46 2.74 30.67 -4.39
C SER A 46 2.55 29.79 -5.63
N SER A 47 1.65 28.82 -5.48
CA SER A 47 0.37 28.96 -6.19
C SER A 47 -0.72 28.12 -5.51
N LYS A 48 -1.88 28.74 -5.24
CA LYS A 48 -3.12 28.05 -4.91
C LYS A 48 -3.71 27.47 -6.20
N ALA A 49 -2.96 26.59 -6.85
CA ALA A 49 -3.51 25.73 -7.89
C ALA A 49 -4.53 24.80 -7.22
N GLU A 50 -5.75 24.75 -7.75
CA GLU A 50 -6.73 23.77 -7.31
C GLU A 50 -6.17 22.38 -7.62
N SER A 51 -5.63 21.73 -6.58
CA SER A 51 -5.16 20.35 -6.69
C SER A 51 -6.35 19.48 -7.06
N LYS A 52 -6.45 19.11 -8.33
CA LYS A 52 -7.39 18.10 -8.80
C LYS A 52 -7.02 16.82 -8.07
N THR A 53 -7.77 16.51 -7.01
CA THR A 53 -7.56 15.31 -6.21
C THR A 53 -7.60 14.10 -7.13
N LEU A 54 -6.44 13.49 -7.36
CA LEU A 54 -6.33 12.29 -8.18
C LEU A 54 -7.11 11.18 -7.48
N GLN A 55 -8.18 10.72 -8.13
CA GLN A 55 -8.99 9.60 -7.67
C GLN A 55 -8.52 8.35 -8.40
N TYR A 56 -7.94 7.42 -7.62
CA TYR A 56 -7.59 6.08 -8.04
C TYR A 56 -8.12 5.08 -7.00
N ASN A 57 -8.40 3.87 -7.45
CA ASN A 57 -8.83 2.75 -6.63
C ASN A 57 -7.76 1.66 -6.71
N CYS A 58 -7.37 1.08 -5.58
CA CYS A 58 -6.43 -0.04 -5.56
C CYS A 58 -7.17 -1.34 -5.20
N ILE A 59 -6.79 -2.43 -5.85
CA ILE A 59 -7.35 -3.77 -5.69
C ILE A 59 -6.19 -4.69 -5.31
N GLU A 60 -6.32 -5.39 -4.20
CA GLU A 60 -5.42 -6.50 -3.83
C GLU A 60 -5.99 -7.80 -4.40
N TYR A 61 -5.12 -8.64 -4.98
CA TYR A 61 -5.52 -9.87 -5.64
C TYR A 61 -4.43 -10.94 -5.53
N SER A 62 -4.83 -12.21 -5.55
CA SER A 62 -3.92 -13.35 -5.42
C SER A 62 -3.89 -14.16 -6.71
N MET A 63 -2.70 -14.43 -7.24
CA MET A 63 -2.45 -15.27 -8.40
C MET A 63 -2.12 -16.70 -7.94
N TYR A 64 -2.88 -17.70 -8.38
CA TYR A 64 -2.59 -19.11 -8.06
C TYR A 64 -1.53 -19.68 -9.01
N ILE A 65 -0.49 -20.29 -8.45
CA ILE A 65 0.62 -20.92 -9.18
C ILE A 65 0.50 -22.45 -9.03
N PRO A 66 -0.11 -23.16 -10.00
CA PRO A 66 -0.56 -24.54 -9.83
C PRO A 66 0.58 -25.55 -9.72
N CYS A 67 1.74 -25.30 -10.34
CA CYS A 67 2.89 -26.21 -10.26
C CYS A 67 3.60 -26.19 -8.89
N LEU A 68 3.31 -25.20 -8.04
CA LEU A 68 3.90 -25.03 -6.70
C LEU A 68 2.83 -25.06 -5.58
N ASP A 69 1.55 -25.22 -5.93
CA ASP A 69 0.38 -25.14 -5.02
C ASP A 69 0.44 -23.93 -4.07
N MET A 70 0.71 -22.75 -4.63
CA MET A 70 0.90 -21.51 -3.86
C MET A 70 0.13 -20.34 -4.47
N PHE A 71 -0.08 -19.30 -3.65
CA PHE A 71 -0.63 -18.03 -4.07
C PHE A 71 0.44 -16.94 -4.00
N LEU A 72 0.39 -15.99 -4.94
CA LEU A 72 1.20 -14.78 -4.97
C LEU A 72 0.28 -13.57 -4.94
N ASP A 73 0.40 -12.77 -3.89
CA ASP A 73 -0.39 -11.55 -3.72
C ASP A 73 0.26 -10.38 -4.47
N ASP A 74 -0.56 -9.59 -5.16
CA ASP A 74 -0.17 -8.38 -5.89
C ASP A 74 -1.28 -7.32 -5.77
N GLN A 75 -0.98 -6.08 -6.17
CA GLN A 75 -1.91 -4.96 -6.11
C GLN A 75 -1.91 -4.18 -7.42
N VAL A 76 -3.10 -3.90 -7.97
CA VAL A 76 -3.27 -2.98 -9.10
C VAL A 76 -4.04 -1.75 -8.66
N CYS A 77 -3.51 -0.56 -8.96
CA CYS A 77 -4.20 0.71 -8.77
C CYS A 77 -4.61 1.28 -10.13
N TYR A 78 -5.88 1.70 -10.24
CA TYR A 78 -6.46 2.20 -11.49
C TYR A 78 -7.26 3.48 -11.30
N GLY A 79 -7.36 4.28 -12.35
CA GLY A 79 -8.05 5.57 -12.36
C GLY A 79 -7.12 6.76 -12.60
N SER A 80 -7.62 7.96 -12.31
CA SER A 80 -6.93 9.21 -12.63
C SER A 80 -5.59 9.34 -11.90
N GLY A 81 -4.53 9.62 -12.66
CA GLY A 81 -3.16 9.72 -12.14
C GLY A 81 -2.37 8.41 -12.14
N THR A 82 -2.95 7.30 -12.60
CA THR A 82 -2.27 6.01 -12.79
C THR A 82 -2.00 5.73 -14.28
N CYS A 83 -1.13 4.76 -14.57
CA CYS A 83 -0.96 4.23 -15.94
C CYS A 83 -2.07 3.27 -16.39
N VAL A 84 -3.05 3.00 -15.52
CA VAL A 84 -4.13 2.00 -15.69
C VAL A 84 -5.45 2.76 -15.56
N SER A 85 -5.95 3.31 -16.66
CA SER A 85 -6.98 4.36 -16.57
C SER A 85 -8.37 3.85 -16.17
N THR A 86 -8.68 2.59 -16.48
CA THR A 86 -10.00 1.98 -16.30
C THR A 86 -9.93 0.67 -15.49
N TRP A 87 -11.10 0.19 -15.05
CA TRP A 87 -11.23 -1.15 -14.47
C TRP A 87 -10.82 -2.25 -15.46
N ASP A 88 -11.14 -2.09 -16.75
CA ASP A 88 -10.80 -3.09 -17.77
C ASP A 88 -9.29 -3.16 -18.02
N ASP A 89 -8.59 -2.02 -17.98
CA ASP A 89 -7.12 -1.97 -17.98
C ASP A 89 -6.55 -2.71 -16.76
N ALA A 90 -7.15 -2.53 -15.59
CA ALA A 90 -6.74 -3.17 -14.34
C ALA A 90 -6.95 -4.69 -14.41
N TRP A 91 -8.10 -5.14 -14.91
CA TRP A 91 -8.41 -6.54 -15.13
C TRP A 91 -7.45 -7.20 -16.14
N ASN A 92 -7.13 -6.50 -17.22
CA ASN A 92 -6.14 -6.95 -18.20
C ASN A 92 -4.73 -7.03 -17.58
N CYS A 93 -4.36 -6.09 -16.71
CA CYS A 93 -3.11 -6.12 -15.95
C CYS A 93 -3.05 -7.35 -15.02
N MET A 94 -4.07 -7.57 -14.17
CA MET A 94 -4.13 -8.71 -13.25
C MET A 94 -4.05 -10.07 -13.98
N THR A 95 -4.79 -10.22 -15.09
CA THR A 95 -4.80 -11.46 -15.87
C THR A 95 -3.52 -11.69 -16.66
N THR A 96 -2.89 -10.62 -17.16
CA THR A 96 -1.56 -10.68 -17.79
C THR A 96 -0.50 -11.06 -16.78
N ASN A 97 -0.48 -10.43 -15.59
CA ASN A 97 0.45 -10.76 -14.50
C ASN A 97 0.29 -12.23 -14.06
N GLY A 98 -0.94 -12.71 -13.84
CA GLY A 98 -1.19 -14.11 -13.49
C GLY A 98 -0.71 -15.10 -14.57
N THR A 99 -0.87 -14.75 -15.85
CA THR A 99 -0.35 -15.54 -16.97
C THR A 99 1.18 -15.56 -17.02
N LEU A 100 1.82 -14.40 -16.80
CA LEU A 100 3.28 -14.27 -16.78
C LEU A 100 3.91 -14.98 -15.57
N ALA A 101 3.31 -14.84 -14.38
CA ALA A 101 3.73 -15.54 -13.18
C ALA A 101 3.62 -17.06 -13.35
N THR A 102 2.49 -17.55 -13.87
CA THR A 102 2.31 -18.99 -14.16
C THR A 102 3.39 -19.51 -15.10
N LYS A 103 3.68 -18.79 -16.20
CA LYS A 103 4.75 -19.17 -17.14
C LYS A 103 6.15 -19.11 -16.52
N PHE A 104 6.40 -18.13 -15.66
CA PHE A 104 7.70 -17.97 -14.99
C PHE A 104 7.99 -19.13 -14.02
N PHE A 105 6.99 -19.57 -13.26
CA PHE A 105 7.15 -20.65 -12.27
C PHE A 105 6.96 -22.05 -12.85
N CYS A 106 6.08 -22.23 -13.85
CA CYS A 106 5.66 -23.54 -14.35
C CYS A 106 6.18 -23.92 -15.74
N GLY A 107 6.71 -22.96 -16.52
CA GLY A 107 7.13 -23.14 -17.92
C GLY A 107 6.00 -22.99 -18.95
#